data_AF-A0A562QFY0-F1
#
_entry.id   AF-A0A562QFY0-F1
#
_cell.length_a   1.000
_cell.length_b   1.000
_cell.length_c   1.000
_cell.angle_alpha   90.00
_cell.angle_beta   90.00
_cell.angle_gamma   90.00
#
_symmetry.space_group_name_H-M   'P 1'
#
loop_
_entity.id
_entity.type
_entity.pdbx_description
1 polymer ?
#
loop_
_entity_poly.entity_id
_entity_poly.type
_entity_poly.pdbx_seq_one_letter_code
_entity_poly.pdbx_strand_id
1 'polypeptide(L)'
;MHGLSSSAYRNAARMADAYLSHYLSTWLAEGYQVLVTADHGMNNDRSHGGLLPEEREVPLFVFGEAFALCQAKPRQTELCGTVCELLGVPHDKTVCRELLS
;
A
#
# COMPACT_ATOMS: atom_id res chain seq x y z
N MET A 1 11.16 8.68 17.51
CA MET A 1 10.93 8.71 16.05
C MET A 1 12.28 8.88 15.36
N HIS A 2 12.59 8.09 14.33
CA HIS A 2 13.86 8.14 13.61
C HIS A 2 13.64 8.63 12.17
N GLY A 3 14.63 9.33 11.59
CA GLY A 3 14.52 9.87 10.24
C GLY A 3 14.68 8.78 9.18
N LEU A 4 14.20 9.05 7.96
CA LEU A 4 14.18 8.12 6.82
C LEU A 4 15.49 7.37 6.61
N SER A 5 16.63 8.08 6.62
CA SER A 5 17.94 7.49 6.32
C SER A 5 18.56 6.70 7.48
N SER A 6 17.88 6.59 8.62
CA SER A 6 18.40 5.87 9.79
C SER A 6 18.31 4.35 9.65
N SER A 7 19.22 3.63 10.32
CA SER A 7 19.14 2.17 10.43
C SER A 7 17.87 1.72 11.16
N ALA A 8 17.43 2.47 12.17
CA ALA A 8 16.23 2.18 12.92
C ALA A 8 14.96 2.24 12.05
N TYR A 9 14.85 3.25 11.16
CA TYR A 9 13.74 3.33 10.20
C TYR A 9 13.74 2.13 9.25
N ARG A 10 14.90 1.78 8.68
CA ARG A 10 15.04 0.58 7.82
C ARG A 10 14.69 -0.72 8.56
N ASN A 11 15.10 -0.85 9.82
CA ASN A 11 14.80 -2.03 10.61
C ASN A 11 13.30 -2.12 10.96
N ALA A 12 12.63 -1.00 11.21
CA ALA A 12 11.18 -0.99 11.40
C ALA A 12 10.45 -1.50 10.15
N ALA A 13 10.85 -1.06 8.95
CA ALA A 13 10.29 -1.59 7.70
C ALA A 13 10.53 -3.10 7.53
N ARG A 14 11.73 -3.60 7.89
CA ARG A 14 12.03 -5.05 7.89
C ARG A 14 11.17 -5.84 8.88
N MET A 15 10.87 -5.26 10.03
CA MET A 15 9.99 -5.92 11.00
C MET A 15 8.55 -6.02 10.47
N ALA A 16 8.05 -4.98 9.80
CA ALA A 16 6.74 -5.04 9.15
C ALA A 16 6.69 -6.13 8.07
N ASP A 17 7.73 -6.24 7.24
CA ASP A 17 7.89 -7.32 6.27
C ASP A 17 7.90 -8.71 6.93
N ALA A 18 8.67 -8.87 8.01
CA ALA A 18 8.69 -10.12 8.78
C ALA A 18 7.30 -10.52 9.28
N TYR A 19 6.53 -9.57 9.82
CA TYR A 19 5.15 -9.84 10.24
C TYR A 19 4.25 -10.22 9.07
N LEU A 20 4.30 -9.49 7.95
CA LEU A 20 3.50 -9.80 6.76
C LEU A 20 3.83 -11.20 6.20
N SER A 21 5.11 -11.59 6.22
CA SER A 21 5.56 -12.89 5.71
C SER A 21 4.92 -14.09 6.43
N HIS A 22 4.53 -13.92 7.69
CA HIS A 22 3.86 -14.98 8.46
C HIS A 22 2.42 -15.25 8.01
N TYR A 23 1.74 -14.25 7.44
CA TYR A 23 0.30 -14.32 7.14
C TYR A 23 -0.01 -14.32 5.65
N LEU A 24 0.81 -13.63 4.85
CA LEU A 24 0.50 -13.36 3.45
C LEU A 24 0.27 -14.65 2.65
N SER A 25 1.11 -15.66 2.82
CA SER A 25 0.94 -16.95 2.13
C SER A 25 -0.38 -17.65 2.48
N THR A 26 -0.78 -17.63 3.75
CA THR A 26 -2.05 -18.22 4.19
C THR A 26 -3.24 -17.45 3.65
N TRP A 27 -3.23 -16.11 3.73
CA TRP A 27 -4.30 -15.28 3.17
C TRP A 27 -4.47 -15.50 1.67
N LEU A 28 -3.38 -15.60 0.91
CA LEU A 28 -3.46 -15.89 -0.53
C LEU A 28 -4.01 -17.29 -0.81
N ALA A 29 -3.60 -18.30 -0.02
CA ALA A 29 -4.14 -19.65 -0.14
C ALA A 29 -5.65 -19.73 0.20
N GLU A 30 -6.13 -18.84 1.07
CA GLU A 30 -7.55 -18.71 1.41
C GLU A 30 -8.33 -17.79 0.45
N GLY A 31 -7.69 -17.28 -0.61
CA GLY A 31 -8.34 -16.50 -1.67
C GLY A 31 -8.53 -15.01 -1.37
N TYR A 32 -7.91 -14.48 -0.31
CA TYR A 32 -7.97 -13.06 0.00
C TYR A 32 -7.22 -12.23 -1.05
N GLN A 33 -7.73 -11.02 -1.28
CA GLN A 33 -7.03 -9.96 -2.03
C GLN A 33 -6.37 -9.03 -1.01
N VAL A 34 -5.06 -8.81 -1.13
CA VAL A 34 -4.27 -8.07 -0.13
C VAL A 34 -3.67 -6.82 -0.76
N LEU A 35 -3.95 -5.66 -0.15
CA LEU A 35 -3.28 -4.39 -0.45
C LEU A 35 -2.46 -3.98 0.77
N VAL A 36 -1.17 -3.67 0.57
CA VAL A 36 -0.28 -3.12 1.59
C VAL A 36 0.18 -1.74 1.14
N THR A 37 -0.11 -0.72 1.96
CA THR A 37 0.26 0.67 1.67
C THR A 37 0.47 1.46 2.97
N ALA A 38 0.76 2.75 2.85
CA ALA A 38 0.89 3.69 3.95
C ALA A 38 0.04 4.94 3.71
N ASP A 39 -0.19 5.72 4.76
CA ASP A 39 -0.86 7.00 4.70
C ASP A 39 0.05 8.11 4.15
N HIS A 40 1.30 8.14 4.60
CA HIS A 40 2.33 9.07 4.15
C HIS A 40 3.74 8.50 4.38
N GLY A 41 4.75 9.21 3.88
CA GLY A 41 6.15 8.93 4.14
C GLY A 41 6.71 9.71 5.33
N MET A 42 8.02 9.84 5.41
CA MET A 42 8.75 10.51 6.49
C MET A 42 10.06 11.07 5.95
N ASN A 43 10.42 12.31 6.27
CA ASN A 43 11.69 12.89 5.86
C ASN A 43 12.82 12.61 6.88
N ASN A 44 14.03 13.10 6.58
CA ASN A 44 15.20 12.91 7.45
C ASN A 44 15.12 13.69 8.78
N ASP A 45 14.32 14.75 8.82
CA ASP A 45 14.06 15.57 10.01
C ASP A 45 13.00 14.95 10.93
N ARG A 46 12.53 13.74 10.62
CA ARG A 46 11.52 13.00 11.40
C ARG A 46 10.16 13.70 11.37
N SER A 47 9.86 14.37 10.26
CA SER A 47 8.56 14.98 10.00
C SER A 47 7.94 14.44 8.71
N HIS A 48 6.65 14.65 8.58
CA HIS A 48 5.87 14.46 7.36
C HIS A 48 4.97 15.69 7.12
N GLY A 49 4.19 15.69 6.04
CA GLY A 49 3.23 16.74 5.70
C GLY A 49 3.76 17.83 4.78
N GLY A 50 5.04 17.76 4.40
CA GLY A 50 5.65 18.64 3.42
C GLY A 50 5.33 18.28 1.97
N LEU A 51 6.09 18.90 1.06
CA LEU A 51 5.98 18.70 -0.38
C LEU A 51 6.97 17.66 -0.93
N LEU A 52 7.84 17.10 -0.09
CA LEU A 52 8.92 16.24 -0.54
C LEU A 52 8.39 14.89 -1.06
N PRO A 53 9.01 14.29 -2.10
CA PRO A 53 8.63 12.98 -2.59
C PRO A 53 8.63 11.92 -1.49
N GLU A 54 9.65 11.88 -0.63
CA GLU A 54 9.74 10.92 0.47
C GLU A 54 8.69 11.10 1.58
N GLU A 55 7.94 12.21 1.57
CA GLU A 55 6.80 12.43 2.47
C GLU A 55 5.47 12.03 1.82
N ARG A 56 5.41 11.96 0.48
CA ARG A 56 4.16 11.84 -0.30
C ARG A 56 4.05 10.55 -1.10
N GLU A 57 5.17 10.00 -1.55
CA GLU A 57 5.21 8.76 -2.30
C GLU A 57 5.29 7.60 -1.32
N VAL A 58 4.21 6.83 -1.27
CA VAL A 58 4.08 5.63 -0.44
C VAL A 58 4.02 4.40 -1.34
N PRO A 59 4.55 3.26 -0.88
CA PRO A 59 4.41 2.03 -1.62
C PRO A 59 2.94 1.60 -1.67
N LEU A 60 2.56 0.97 -2.78
CA LEU A 60 1.37 0.14 -2.86
C LEU A 60 1.79 -1.22 -3.42
N PHE A 61 1.71 -2.25 -2.58
CA PHE A 61 1.88 -3.64 -3.01
C PHE A 61 0.51 -4.31 -3.04
N VAL A 62 0.23 -5.05 -4.11
CA VAL A 62 -1.03 -5.78 -4.27
C VAL A 62 -0.74 -7.25 -4.53
N PHE A 63 -1.55 -8.13 -3.94
CA PHE A 63 -1.42 -9.57 -4.04
C PHE A 63 -2.79 -10.23 -4.15
N GLY A 64 -2.93 -11.19 -5.06
CA GLY A 64 -4.19 -11.88 -5.32
C GLY A 64 -4.54 -11.86 -6.80
N GLU A 65 -5.58 -12.60 -7.18
CA GLU A 65 -5.98 -12.83 -8.57
C GLU A 65 -6.74 -11.66 -9.19
N ALA A 66 -7.28 -10.74 -8.38
CA ALA A 66 -8.10 -9.63 -8.86
C ALA A 66 -7.29 -8.42 -9.38
N PHE A 67 -5.95 -8.50 -9.34
CA PHE A 67 -5.06 -7.40 -9.71
C PHE A 67 -4.41 -7.64 -11.07
N ALA A 68 -4.32 -6.59 -11.88
CA ALA A 68 -3.66 -6.64 -13.17
C ALA A 68 -2.13 -6.72 -13.03
N LEU A 69 -1.48 -7.49 -13.91
CA LEU A 69 -0.03 -7.56 -14.02
C LEU A 69 0.52 -6.45 -14.95
N CYS A 70 0.12 -5.20 -14.72
CA CYS A 70 0.51 -4.05 -15.52
C CYS A 70 1.10 -2.92 -14.66
N GLN A 71 1.72 -1.93 -15.32
CA GLN A 71 2.13 -0.70 -14.64
C GLN A 71 0.93 0.23 -14.48
N ALA A 72 0.29 0.18 -13.31
CA ALA A 72 -0.74 1.13 -12.90
C ALA A 72 -0.13 2.31 -12.11
N LYS A 73 -0.83 3.46 -12.13
CA LYS A 73 -0.46 4.63 -11.30
C LYS A 73 -1.64 5.07 -10.43
N PRO A 74 -2.08 4.24 -9.46
CA PRO A 74 -3.22 4.56 -8.62
C PRO A 74 -2.94 5.79 -7.77
N ARG A 75 -3.93 6.68 -7.67
CA ARG A 75 -3.95 7.72 -6.65
C ARG A 75 -4.47 7.13 -5.35
N GLN A 76 -3.92 7.54 -4.22
CA GLN A 76 -4.35 7.05 -2.91
C GLN A 76 -5.86 7.27 -2.64
N THR A 77 -6.44 8.34 -3.19
CA THR A 77 -7.88 8.63 -3.10
C THR A 77 -8.76 7.67 -3.91
N GLU A 78 -8.18 6.92 -4.86
CA GLU A 78 -8.89 5.92 -5.66
C GLU A 78 -8.95 4.56 -4.97
N LEU A 79 -8.10 4.32 -3.96
CA LEU A 79 -8.04 3.03 -3.27
C LEU A 79 -9.36 2.65 -2.59
N CYS A 80 -10.09 3.63 -2.06
CA CYS A 80 -11.38 3.35 -1.43
C CYS A 80 -12.39 2.81 -2.45
N GLY A 81 -12.49 3.41 -3.64
CA GLY A 81 -13.35 2.89 -4.70
C GLY A 81 -12.87 1.54 -5.22
N THR A 82 -11.56 1.38 -5.43
CA THR A 82 -11.00 0.09 -5.87
C THR A 82 -11.26 -1.05 -4.87
N VAL A 83 -11.15 -0.79 -3.56
CA VAL A 83 -11.49 -1.78 -2.53
C VAL A 83 -13.00 -2.07 -2.52
N CYS A 84 -13.85 -1.06 -2.73
CA CYS A 84 -15.29 -1.29 -2.83
C CYS A 84 -15.66 -2.17 -4.03
N GLU A 85 -15.02 -1.95 -5.20
CA GLU A 85 -15.18 -2.84 -6.37
C GLU A 85 -14.78 -4.28 -6.05
N LEU A 86 -13.62 -4.49 -5.40
CA LEU A 86 -13.15 -5.82 -5.00
C LEU A 86 -14.12 -6.54 -4.05
N LEU A 87 -14.76 -5.79 -3.15
CA LEU A 87 -15.74 -6.32 -2.19
C LEU A 87 -17.15 -6.46 -2.77
N GLY A 88 -17.40 -5.98 -3.99
CA GLY A 88 -18.72 -5.98 -4.61
C GLY A 88 -19.75 -5.11 -3.88
N VAL A 89 -19.31 -4.06 -3.18
CA VAL A 89 -20.21 -3.16 -2.44
C VAL A 89 -20.55 -1.93 -3.29
N PRO A 90 -21.82 -1.47 -3.35
CA PRO A 90 -22.19 -0.28 -4.10
C PRO A 90 -21.47 0.98 -3.61
N HIS A 91 -20.92 1.78 -4.53
CA HIS A 91 -20.27 3.06 -4.22
C HIS A 91 -20.31 4.04 -5.39
N ASP A 92 -19.97 5.31 -5.12
CA ASP A 92 -19.85 6.42 -6.07
C ASP A 92 -18.42 6.96 -6.20
N LYS A 93 -17.47 6.30 -5.53
CA LYS A 93 -16.06 6.69 -5.45
C LYS A 93 -15.31 6.44 -6.74
N THR A 94 -14.26 7.22 -6.98
CA THR A 94 -13.33 7.00 -8.08
C THR A 94 -12.54 5.71 -7.89
N VAL A 95 -12.25 5.03 -8.99
CA VAL A 95 -11.60 3.71 -9.02
C VAL A 95 -10.38 3.78 -9.93
N CYS A 96 -9.26 3.21 -9.50
CA CYS A 96 -8.16 2.93 -10.41
C CYS A 96 -8.44 1.60 -11.12
N ARG A 97 -9.08 1.65 -12.29
CA ARG A 97 -9.44 0.44 -13.05
C ARG A 97 -8.23 -0.32 -13.58
N GLU A 98 -7.15 0.40 -13.90
CA GLU A 98 -5.90 -0.20 -14.37
C GLU A 98 -5.28 -1.14 -13.34
N LEU A 99 -5.59 -0.98 -12.04
CA LEU A 99 -5.07 -1.84 -10.98
C LEU A 99 -5.77 -3.21 -10.96
N LEU A 100 -6.96 -3.35 -11.56
CA LEU A 100 -7.80 -4.54 -11.50
C LEU A 100 -7.70 -5.37 -12.79
N SER A 101 -7.75 -6.69 -12.66
CA SER A 101 -7.69 -7.67 -13.76
C SER A 101 -8.96 -7.74 -14.59
#